data_AF-A0A950YBU9-F1
#
_entry.id   AF-A0A950YBU9-F1
#
_cell.length_a   1.000
_cell.length_b   1.000
_cell.length_c   1.000
_cell.angle_alpha   90.00
_cell.angle_beta   90.00
_cell.angle_gamma   90.00
#
_symmetry.space_group_name_H-M   'P 1'
#
loop_
_entity.id
_entity.type
_entity.pdbx_description
1 polymer ?
#
loop_
_entity_poly.entity_id
_entity_poly.type
_entity_poly.pdbx_seq_one_letter_code
_entity_poly.pdbx_strand_id
1 'polypeptide(L)' 'ELLDGFRKGMLRPRVADIVAALERGKERGEIRPDLDSELAVHALMGAFMYHRIAEGQPKKGWPEHVVDTLWPAFAA' A
#
# COMPACT_ATOMS: atom_id res chain seq x y z
N GLU A 1 -17.69 9.38 -15.58
CA GLU A 1 -16.76 8.62 -16.44
C GLU A 1 -15.28 8.82 -16.10
N LEU A 2 -14.75 10.05 -15.97
CA LEU A 2 -13.33 10.31 -15.64
C LEU A 2 -12.83 9.63 -14.35
N LEU A 3 -13.59 9.72 -13.24
CA LEU A 3 -13.24 9.06 -11.98
C LEU A 3 -13.25 7.53 -12.09
N ASP A 4 -14.11 6.97 -12.94
CA ASP A 4 -14.23 5.53 -13.11
C ASP A 4 -13.10 4.97 -13.98
N GLY A 5 -12.69 5.71 -15.01
CA GLY A 5 -11.49 5.44 -15.79
C GLY A 5 -10.20 5.56 -14.97
N PHE A 6 -10.09 6.58 -14.11
CA PHE A 6 -8.97 6.74 -13.17
C PHE A 6 -8.86 5.57 -12.18
N ARG A 7 -9.99 5.14 -11.60
CA ARG A 7 -10.03 3.99 -10.69
C ARG A 7 -9.65 2.69 -11.40
N LYS A 8 -10.25 2.41 -12.56
CA LYS A 8 -10.06 1.16 -13.30
C LYS A 8 -8.68 1.07 -13.96
N GLY A 9 -8.22 2.14 -14.59
CA GLY A 9 -7.00 2.13 -15.40
C GLY A 9 -5.72 2.36 -14.60
N MET A 10 -5.78 3.04 -13.44
CA MET A 10 -4.57 3.48 -12.75
C MET A 10 -4.46 3.00 -11.29
N LEU A 11 -5.55 2.99 -10.53
CA LEU A 11 -5.49 2.58 -9.12
C LEU A 11 -5.56 1.06 -8.92
N ARG A 12 -6.48 0.37 -9.61
CA ARG A 12 -6.67 -1.08 -9.44
C ARG A 12 -5.41 -1.93 -9.73
N PRO A 13 -4.64 -1.67 -10.81
CA PRO A 13 -3.42 -2.44 -11.06
C PRO A 13 -2.39 -2.27 -9.93
N ARG A 14 -2.21 -1.04 -9.43
CA ARG A 14 -1.26 -0.74 -8.36
C ARG A 14 -1.64 -1.40 -7.05
N VAL A 15 -2.93 -1.42 -6.72
CA VAL A 15 -3.46 -2.13 -5.55
C VAL A 15 -3.16 -3.62 -5.67
N ALA A 16 -3.46 -4.23 -6.83
CA ALA A 16 -3.21 -5.64 -7.06
C ALA A 16 -1.72 -6.02 -6.93
N ASP A 17 -0.80 -5.18 -7.43
CA ASP A 17 0.64 -5.42 -7.32
C ASP A 17 1.10 -5.45 -5.85
N ILE A 18 0.59 -4.53 -5.02
CA ILE A 18 0.92 -4.46 -3.60
C ILE A 18 0.32 -5.65 -2.85
N VAL A 19 -0.95 -6.00 -3.11
CA VAL A 19 -1.59 -7.20 -2.52
C VAL A 19 -0.76 -8.44 -2.84
N ALA A 20 -0.38 -8.62 -4.10
CA ALA A 20 0.44 -9.77 -4.52
C ALA A 20 1.81 -9.79 -3.83
N ALA A 21 2.41 -8.63 -3.56
CA ALA A 21 3.66 -8.55 -2.81
C ALA A 21 3.49 -8.99 -1.35
N LEU A 22 2.39 -8.58 -0.70
CA LEU A 22 2.07 -8.98 0.67
C LEU A 22 1.81 -10.50 0.76
N GLU A 23 1.04 -11.06 -0.17
CA GLU A 23 0.78 -12.50 -0.21
C GLU A 23 2.06 -13.32 -0.39
N ARG A 24 2.96 -12.92 -1.30
CA ARG A 24 4.28 -13.57 -1.43
C ARG A 24 5.11 -13.44 -0.14
N GLY A 25 4.97 -12.34 0.60
CA GLY A 25 5.63 -12.16 1.90
C GLY A 25 5.12 -13.12 2.97
N LYS A 26 3.81 -13.40 2.97
CA LYS A 26 3.21 -14.44 3.83
C LYS A 26 3.73 -15.83 3.49
N GLU A 27 3.80 -16.17 2.19
CA GLU A 27 4.36 -17.45 1.72
C GLU A 27 5.81 -17.66 2.17
N ARG A 28 6.61 -16.58 2.25
CA ARG A 28 8.00 -16.61 2.73
C ARG A 28 8.15 -16.55 4.26
N GLY A 29 7.06 -16.32 5.00
CA GLY A 29 7.09 -16.13 6.45
C GLY A 29 7.64 -14.78 6.90
N GLU A 30 7.70 -13.79 6.01
CA GLU A 30 8.14 -12.41 6.34
C GLU A 30 6.99 -11.57 6.89
N ILE A 31 5.75 -11.90 6.51
CA ILE A 31 4.52 -11.22 6.89
C ILE A 31 3.65 -12.20 7.67
N ARG A 32 3.01 -11.73 8.74
CA ARG A 32 2.11 -12.53 9.56
C ARG A 32 0.99 -13.16 8.70
N PRO A 33 0.66 -14.45 8.88
CA PRO A 33 -0.25 -15.17 7.99
C PRO A 33 -1.69 -14.66 8.03
N ASP A 34 -2.09 -14.03 9.14
CA ASP A 34 -3.42 -13.48 9.39
C ASP A 34 -3.57 -11.99 9.01
N LEU A 35 -2.55 -11.38 8.38
CA LEU A 35 -2.67 -10.01 7.89
C LEU A 35 -3.75 -9.93 6.80
N ASP A 36 -4.72 -9.01 6.96
CA ASP A 36 -5.62 -8.65 5.87
C ASP A 36 -4.86 -7.79 4.84
N SER A 37 -4.48 -8.40 3.71
CA SER A 37 -3.67 -7.76 2.69
C SER A 37 -4.39 -6.60 1.99
N GLU A 38 -5.71 -6.70 1.80
CA GLU A 38 -6.49 -5.62 1.19
C GLU A 38 -6.53 -4.41 2.13
N LEU A 39 -6.77 -4.64 3.43
CA LEU A 39 -6.72 -3.58 4.43
C LEU A 39 -5.32 -2.95 4.54
N ALA A 40 -4.26 -3.76 4.49
CA ALA A 40 -2.88 -3.27 4.51
C ALA A 40 -2.59 -2.38 3.29
N VAL A 41 -3.06 -2.75 2.09
CA VAL A 41 -2.93 -1.92 0.89
C VAL A 41 -3.74 -0.62 1.01
N HIS A 42 -4.94 -0.66 1.60
CA HIS A 42 -5.71 0.55 1.87
C HIS A 42 -4.97 1.52 2.81
N ALA A 43 -4.28 1.02 3.83
CA ALA A 43 -3.47 1.85 4.72
C ALA A 43 -2.30 2.51 3.98
N LEU A 44 -1.53 1.73 3.22
CA LEU A 44 -0.39 2.22 2.43
C LEU A 44 -0.82 3.25 1.38
N MET A 45 -1.84 2.91 0.59
CA MET A 45 -2.37 3.79 -0.45
C MET A 45 -3.06 5.02 0.15
N GLY A 46 -3.76 4.86 1.28
CA GLY A 46 -4.40 5.95 2.00
C GLY A 46 -3.40 6.99 2.49
N ALA A 47 -2.29 6.56 3.09
CA ALA A 47 -1.20 7.44 3.49
C ALA A 47 -0.64 8.21 2.29
N PHE A 48 -0.35 7.50 1.19
CA PHE A 48 0.18 8.13 -0.02
C PHE A 48 -0.80 9.12 -0.63
N MET A 49 -2.07 8.76 -0.74
CA MET A 49 -3.10 9.61 -1.33
C MET A 49 -3.37 10.85 -0.48
N TYR A 50 -3.44 10.70 0.84
CA TYR A 50 -3.58 11.84 1.76
C TYR A 50 -2.41 12.82 1.55
N HIS A 51 -1.18 12.34 1.64
CA HIS A 51 0.00 13.19 1.48
C HIS A 51 0.02 13.83 0.09
N ARG A 52 -0.26 13.06 -0.96
CA ARG A 52 -0.26 13.55 -2.34
C ARG A 52 -1.29 14.65 -2.61
N ILE A 53 -2.45 14.57 -1.97
CA ILE A 53 -3.56 15.52 -2.15
C ILE A 53 -3.41 16.73 -1.21
N ALA A 54 -3.10 16.51 0.06
CA ALA A 54 -3.09 17.56 1.09
C ALA A 54 -1.75 18.29 1.18
N GLU A 55 -0.63 17.60 0.98
CA GLU A 55 0.73 18.10 1.20
C GLU A 55 1.57 18.18 -0.10
N GLY A 56 1.13 17.50 -1.16
CA GLY A 56 1.81 17.49 -2.46
C GLY A 56 2.77 16.31 -2.63
N GLN A 57 3.84 16.49 -3.42
CA GLN A 57 4.79 15.40 -3.68
C GLN A 57 5.54 15.00 -2.40
N PRO A 58 5.52 13.70 -2.02
CA PRO A 58 6.32 13.22 -0.90
C PRO A 58 7.81 13.49 -1.12
N LYS A 59 8.52 13.83 -0.04
CA LYS A 59 9.97 13.95 -0.07
C LYS A 59 10.62 12.58 -0.28
N LYS A 60 11.86 12.57 -0.76
CA LYS A 60 12.69 11.36 -0.82
C LYS A 60 12.76 10.70 0.58
N GLY A 61 12.60 9.38 0.65
CA GLY A 61 12.62 8.63 1.90
C GLY A 61 11.26 8.50 2.60
N TRP A 62 10.24 9.24 2.13
CA TRP A 62 8.90 9.18 2.74
C TRP A 62 8.23 7.80 2.55
N PRO A 63 8.24 7.18 1.36
CA PRO A 63 7.65 5.85 1.19
C PRO A 63 8.27 4.80 2.11
N GLU A 64 9.60 4.81 2.24
CA GLU A 64 10.36 3.93 3.13
C GLU A 64 9.94 4.16 4.58
N HIS A 65 9.85 5.41 5.01
CA HIS A 65 9.42 5.76 6.37
C HIS A 65 8.00 5.28 6.69
N VAL A 66 7.08 5.35 5.72
CA VAL A 66 5.72 4.83 5.89
C VAL A 66 5.72 3.32 6.05
N VAL A 67 6.50 2.61 5.23
CA VAL A 67 6.64 1.15 5.35
C VAL A 67 7.25 0.81 6.70
N ASP A 68 8.35 1.43 7.09
CA ASP A 68 9.01 1.20 8.40
C ASP A 68 8.06 1.45 9.58
N THR A 69 7.19 2.46 9.48
CA THR A 69 6.21 2.79 10.52
C THR A 69 5.13 1.72 10.63
N LEU A 70 4.67 1.17 9.51
CA LEU A 70 3.60 0.16 9.48
C LEU A 70 4.14 -1.27 9.64
N TRP A 71 5.41 -1.49 9.34
CA TRP A 71 6.04 -2.81 9.32
C TRP A 71 5.85 -3.63 10.61
N PRO A 72 5.95 -3.05 11.83
CA PRO A 72 5.71 -3.80 13.06
C PRO A 72 4.31 -4.43 13.16
N ALA A 73 3.32 -3.90 12.45
CA ALA A 73 1.97 -4.47 12.40
C ALA A 73 1.84 -5.60 11.35
N PHE A 74 2.75 -5.66 10.38
CA PHE A 74 2.71 -6.58 9.23
C PHE A 74 3.67 -7.76 9.39
N ALA A 75 4.84 -7.53 9.97
CA ALA A 75 5.89 -8.53 10.12
C ALA A 75 5.42 -9.74 10.97
N ALA A 76 5.97 -10.92 10.64
CA ALA A 76 5.78 -12.15 11.41
C ALA A 76 6.68 -12.21 12.66
#